data_AF-A0A2T7WID0-F1
#
_entry.id   AF-A0A2T7WID0-F1
#
_cell.length_a   1.000
_cell.length_b   1.000
_cell.length_c   1.000
_cell.angle_alpha   90.00
_cell.angle_beta   90.00
_cell.angle_gamma   90.00
#
_symmetry.space_group_name_H-M   'P 1'
#
loop_
_entity.id
_entity.type
_entity.pdbx_description
1 polymer ?
#
loop_
_entity_poly.entity_id
_entity_poly.type
_entity_poly.pdbx_seq_one_letter_code
_entity_poly.pdbx_strand_id
1 'polypeptide(L)'
;MLGNLTGWHLLVVLAVILLLFGAAKLPALAKSMGQSARVFKSEMKEMKRDDEVAAQSSESPRPTEPGTASTAAPEPRRSTDPTV
;
A
#
# COMPACT_ATOMS: atom_id res chain seq x y z
N MET A 1 -35.87 16.32 -19.90
CA MET A 1 -36.73 15.56 -18.95
C MET A 1 -35.93 14.66 -17.96
N LEU A 2 -34.62 14.86 -17.74
CA LEU A 2 -33.81 14.07 -16.78
C LEU A 2 -33.14 14.89 -15.66
N GLY A 3 -33.35 16.21 -15.60
CA GLY A 3 -32.61 17.11 -14.70
C GLY A 3 -33.08 17.15 -13.24
N ASN A 4 -34.19 16.47 -12.91
CA ASN A 4 -34.84 16.58 -11.59
C ASN A 4 -34.63 15.34 -10.68
N LEU A 5 -33.90 14.31 -11.13
CA LEU A 5 -33.92 13.00 -10.46
C LEU A 5 -32.86 12.81 -9.37
N THR A 6 -31.83 13.65 -9.28
CA THR A 6 -30.64 13.26 -8.50
C THR A 6 -30.33 14.17 -7.33
N GLY A 7 -30.59 15.48 -7.40
CA GLY A 7 -30.23 16.40 -6.31
C GLY A 7 -31.08 16.20 -5.05
N TRP A 8 -32.40 16.33 -5.18
CA TRP A 8 -33.30 16.28 -4.01
C TRP A 8 -33.51 14.86 -3.48
N HIS A 9 -33.58 13.86 -4.36
CA HIS A 9 -33.77 12.47 -3.98
C HIS A 9 -32.59 11.93 -3.18
N LEU A 10 -31.35 12.28 -3.55
CA LEU A 10 -30.17 11.85 -2.81
C LEU A 10 -30.13 12.44 -1.40
N LEU A 11 -30.57 13.70 -1.23
CA LEU A 11 -30.74 14.32 0.09
C LEU A 11 -31.79 13.60 0.94
N VAL A 12 -32.93 13.23 0.37
CA VAL A 12 -33.98 12.47 1.08
C VAL A 12 -33.47 11.09 1.49
N VAL A 13 -32.80 10.35 0.60
CA VAL A 13 -32.21 9.05 0.93
C VAL A 13 -31.15 9.18 2.03
N LEU A 14 -30.28 10.20 1.94
CA LEU A 14 -29.29 10.48 2.98
C LEU A 14 -29.96 10.79 4.32
N ALA A 15 -31.04 11.57 4.33
CA ALA A 15 -31.80 11.88 5.54
C ALA A 15 -32.40 10.61 6.17
N VAL A 16 -32.95 9.69 5.36
CA VAL A 16 -33.49 8.41 5.83
C VAL A 16 -32.38 7.54 6.45
N ILE A 17 -31.23 7.42 5.78
CA ILE A 17 -30.08 6.67 6.31
C ILE A 17 -29.57 7.31 7.62
N LEU A 18 -29.51 8.64 7.70
CA LEU A 18 -29.14 9.34 8.94
C LEU A 18 -30.15 9.09 10.07
N LEU A 19 -31.44 8.94 9.77
CA LEU A 19 -32.46 8.61 10.76
C LEU A 19 -32.31 7.17 11.29
N LEU A 20 -32.02 6.22 10.39
CA LEU A 20 -31.86 4.78 10.72
C LEU A 20 -30.55 4.49 11.46
N PHE A 21 -29.44 5.04 10.97
CA PHE A 21 -28.10 4.75 11.48
C PHE A 21 -27.62 5.80 12.49
N GLY A 22 -28.18 7.01 12.47
CA GLY A 22 -27.74 8.13 13.29
C GLY A 22 -26.57 8.92 12.68
N ALA A 23 -26.51 10.22 12.98
CA ALA A 23 -25.49 11.14 12.47
C ALA A 23 -24.05 10.77 12.85
N ALA A 24 -23.85 10.04 13.96
CA ALA A 24 -22.52 9.64 14.42
C ALA A 24 -21.98 8.36 13.75
N LYS A 25 -22.84 7.47 13.23
CA LYS A 25 -22.43 6.16 12.70
C LYS A 25 -21.97 6.22 11.25
N LEU A 26 -22.61 7.03 10.41
CA LEU A 26 -22.18 7.25 9.03
C LEU A 26 -20.74 7.77 8.89
N PRO A 27 -20.30 8.84 9.60
CA PRO A 27 -18.93 9.33 9.50
C PRO A 27 -17.92 8.35 10.09
N ALA A 28 -18.28 7.61 11.14
CA ALA A 28 -17.41 6.59 11.73
C ALA A 28 -17.13 5.45 10.74
N LEU A 29 -18.17 4.95 10.06
CA LEU A 29 -18.04 3.92 9.02
C LEU A 29 -17.28 4.45 7.80
N ALA A 30 -17.57 5.67 7.35
CA ALA A 30 -16.85 6.30 6.25
C ALA A 30 -15.36 6.47 6.57
N LYS A 31 -15.01 6.81 7.82
CA LYS A 31 -13.62 6.99 8.26
C LYS A 31 -12.86 5.66 8.27
N SER A 32 -13.46 4.58 8.79
CA SER A 32 -12.81 3.26 8.80
C SER A 32 -12.68 2.68 7.38
N MET A 33 -13.74 2.72 6.58
CA MET A 33 -13.73 2.28 5.18
C MET A 33 -12.78 3.12 4.32
N GLY A 34 -12.74 4.43 4.53
CA GLY A 34 -11.85 5.34 3.81
C GLY A 34 -10.38 5.08 4.12
N GLN A 35 -10.04 4.69 5.35
CA GLN A 35 -8.68 4.32 5.72
C GLN A 35 -8.23 3.02 5.04
N SER A 36 -9.08 1.99 5.01
CA SER A 36 -8.82 0.75 4.26
C SER A 36 -8.71 0.99 2.75
N ALA A 37 -9.62 1.79 2.18
CA ALA A 37 -9.60 2.15 0.76
C ALA A 37 -8.35 2.97 0.38
N ARG A 38 -7.86 3.82 1.28
CA ARG A 38 -6.62 4.59 1.06
C ARG A 38 -5.40 3.69 0.97
N VAL A 39 -5.27 2.73 1.89
CA VAL A 39 -4.16 1.75 1.85
C VAL A 39 -4.25 0.96 0.55
N PHE A 40 -5.40 0.37 0.24
CA PHE A 40 -5.59 -0.36 -1.01
C PHE A 40 -5.28 0.47 -2.27
N LYS A 41 -5.69 1.75 -2.29
CA LYS A 41 -5.37 2.68 -3.40
C LYS A 41 -3.87 2.93 -3.52
N SER A 42 -3.17 3.10 -2.40
CA SER A 42 -1.71 3.33 -2.39
C SER A 42 -0.95 2.13 -2.93
N GLU A 43 -1.23 0.92 -2.40
CA GLU A 43 -0.61 -0.32 -2.86
C GLU A 43 -0.89 -0.55 -4.35
N MET A 44 -2.14 -0.36 -4.80
CA MET A 44 -2.48 -0.52 -6.22
C MET A 44 -1.83 0.54 -7.12
N LYS A 45 -1.58 1.75 -6.60
CA LYS A 45 -0.89 2.80 -7.34
C LYS A 45 0.60 2.51 -7.46
N GLU A 46 1.21 1.91 -6.44
CA GLU A 46 2.61 1.48 -6.45
C GLU A 46 2.83 0.36 -7.47
N MET A 47 1.97 -0.67 -7.49
CA MET A 47 2.00 -1.70 -8.54
C MET A 47 1.91 -1.10 -9.95
N LYS A 48 0.97 -0.17 -10.18
CA LYS A 48 0.87 0.51 -11.48
C LYS A 48 2.11 1.33 -11.85
N ARG A 49 2.79 1.90 -10.85
CA ARG A 49 4.04 2.65 -11.07
C ARG A 49 5.20 1.73 -11.39
N ASP A 50 5.30 0.59 -10.73
CA ASP A 50 6.34 -0.40 -11.01
C ASP A 50 6.18 -1.02 -12.40
N ASP A 51 4.94 -1.24 -12.86
CA ASP A 51 4.67 -1.64 -14.26
C ASP A 51 5.08 -0.55 -15.29
N GLU A 52 4.88 0.74 -14.99
CA GLU A 52 5.34 1.85 -15.85
C GLU A 52 6.88 2.02 -15.85
N VAL A 53 7.54 1.80 -14.71
CA VAL A 53 9.01 1.96 -14.56
C VAL A 53 9.76 0.72 -15.10
N ALA A 54 9.17 -0.47 -15.03
CA ALA A 54 9.70 -1.68 -15.65
C ALA A 54 9.73 -1.58 -17.19
N ALA A 55 8.77 -0.86 -17.80
CA ALA A 55 8.76 -0.58 -19.23
C ALA A 55 9.85 0.43 -19.67
N GLN A 56 10.42 1.22 -18.75
CA GLN A 56 11.49 2.20 -19.03
C GLN A 56 12.89 1.73 -18.60
N SER A 57 13.01 0.63 -17.84
CA SER A 57 14.29 0.15 -17.30
C SER A 57 14.91 -1.02 -18.09
N SER A 58 14.35 -1.39 -19.24
CA SER A 58 14.88 -2.48 -20.08
C SER A 58 15.95 -2.07 -21.11
N GLU A 59 16.44 -0.83 -21.09
CA GLU A 59 17.59 -0.41 -21.92
C GLU A 59 18.68 0.24 -21.04
N SER A 60 19.50 -0.61 -20.41
CA SER A 60 20.86 -0.20 -20.03
C SER A 60 21.80 -1.40 -20.12
N PRO A 61 22.81 -1.36 -21.01
CA PRO A 61 23.70 -2.48 -21.25
C PRO A 61 24.66 -2.64 -20.06
N ARG A 62 24.73 -3.83 -19.48
CA ARG A 62 25.81 -4.21 -18.55
C ARG A 62 27.09 -4.51 -19.34
N PRO A 63 28.22 -3.89 -19.02
CA PRO A 63 29.53 -4.42 -19.36
C PRO A 63 30.04 -5.35 -18.24
N THR A 64 30.19 -6.63 -18.61
CA THR A 64 31.35 -7.52 -18.36
C THR A 64 31.85 -7.78 -16.93
N GLU A 65 31.81 -9.07 -16.56
CA GLU A 65 32.44 -9.80 -15.44
C GLU A 65 34.01 -9.74 -15.51
N PRO A 66 34.84 -10.55 -14.78
CA PRO A 66 34.82 -11.21 -13.46
C PRO A 66 36.12 -10.91 -12.64
N GLY A 67 36.15 -11.12 -11.30
CA GLY A 67 37.43 -11.07 -10.58
C GLY A 67 37.40 -11.13 -9.04
N THR A 68 37.75 -12.30 -8.50
CA THR A 68 38.46 -12.55 -7.23
C THR A 68 38.09 -11.72 -6.00
N ALA A 69 37.24 -12.29 -5.14
CA ALA A 69 37.29 -12.07 -3.70
C ALA A 69 37.34 -13.43 -2.98
N SER A 70 38.42 -14.17 -3.21
CA SER A 70 38.90 -15.14 -2.23
C SER A 70 39.71 -14.37 -1.19
N THR A 71 39.15 -14.13 -0.01
CA THR A 71 39.90 -13.98 1.24
C THR A 71 38.97 -14.33 2.40
N ALA A 72 39.14 -15.57 2.85
CA ALA A 72 39.16 -16.02 4.23
C ALA A 72 38.09 -15.46 5.19
N ALA A 73 37.16 -16.34 5.52
CA ALA A 73 36.53 -16.38 6.83
C ALA A 73 37.57 -16.26 7.96
N PRO A 74 37.35 -15.38 8.95
CA PRO A 74 37.85 -15.60 10.29
C PRO A 74 36.71 -16.22 11.10
N GLU A 75 36.73 -17.56 11.24
CA GLU A 75 36.14 -18.22 12.41
C GLU A 75 36.75 -17.56 13.67
N PRO A 76 35.98 -16.89 14.53
CA PRO A 76 36.43 -16.59 15.87
C PRO A 76 36.21 -17.85 16.72
N ARG A 77 37.12 -18.82 16.62
CA ARG A 77 37.31 -19.81 17.69
C ARG A 77 38.07 -19.15 18.82
N ARG A 78 37.39 -18.90 19.93
CA ARG A 78 37.85 -18.65 21.32
C ARG A 78 36.72 -17.88 22.01
N SER A 79 36.21 -18.18 23.18
CA SER A 79 36.67 -19.02 24.27
C SER A 79 35.48 -19.10 25.23
N THR A 80 34.71 -20.19 25.24
CA THR A 80 33.82 -20.48 26.36
C THR A 80 34.61 -21.30 27.36
N ASP A 81 35.17 -20.55 28.30
CA ASP A 81 35.69 -20.97 29.60
C ASP A 81 34.73 -21.94 30.32
N PRO A 82 35.16 -23.16 30.68
CA PRO A 82 34.40 -24.02 31.57
C PRO A 82 35.06 -24.02 32.96
N THR A 83 34.64 -23.17 33.89
CA THR A 83 34.83 -23.34 35.34
C THR A 83 33.94 -22.34 36.10
N VAL A 84 32.81 -22.78 36.69
CA VAL A 84 32.56 -22.98 38.15
C VAL A 84 31.23 -23.72 38.31
#